data_AF-A0A9X9XKM7-F1
#
_entry.id   AF-A0A9X9XKM7-F1
#
_cell.length_a   1.000
_cell.length_b   1.000
_cell.length_c   1.000
_cell.angle_alpha   90.00
_cell.angle_beta   90.00
_cell.angle_gamma   90.00
#
_symmetry.space_group_name_H-M   'P 1'
#
loop_
_entity.id
_entity.type
_entity.pdbx_description
1 polymer ?
#
loop_
_entity_poly.entity_id
_entity_poly.type
_entity_poly.pdbx_seq_one_letter_code
_entity_poly.pdbx_strand_id
1 'polypeptide(L)'
;MMRLIATRAQDLRPLLPMPPAEAFAALQAAAGRISPAHAALFAMPVQEDGAVTWGAPGSRMARYADLDAGSRAALTTEAGRILSDLRREAEREAASGGGPLATLWPAIAEIPSFDLVFAVDGRPVLAGWGHVGAAAPGPLGLLARFDDGIHWQKPPRRPWGVWIATLVALALLALLAGLIGPLVAWRFFTTPQAACVAAQGDLEALARLVEAERGERDLRTELARLEEELGRRRLACPLPRAPEPPPPPRPPEPAPEPPPRPEEPL
;
A
#
# COMPACT_ATOMS: atom_id res chain seq x y z
N MET A 1 15.19 -27.38 -46.56
CA MET A 1 13.99 -26.66 -46.07
C MET A 1 13.02 -26.54 -47.23
N MET A 2 11.77 -26.90 -47.05
CA MET A 2 10.75 -26.93 -48.11
C MET A 2 9.85 -25.71 -48.01
N ARG A 3 9.55 -25.08 -49.15
CA ARG A 3 8.58 -23.98 -49.26
C ARG A 3 7.16 -24.55 -49.24
N LEU A 4 6.32 -24.05 -48.33
CA LEU A 4 4.93 -24.47 -48.19
C LEU A 4 4.00 -23.59 -49.02
N ILE A 5 4.11 -22.27 -48.84
CA ILE A 5 3.28 -21.27 -49.51
C ILE A 5 3.93 -19.89 -49.44
N ALA A 6 3.53 -18.96 -50.30
CA ALA A 6 3.80 -17.53 -50.12
C ALA A 6 2.48 -16.77 -50.01
N THR A 7 2.40 -15.88 -49.03
CA THR A 7 1.26 -15.02 -48.77
C THR A 7 1.62 -13.58 -49.06
N ARG A 8 0.80 -12.85 -49.81
CA ARG A 8 1.05 -11.43 -50.11
C ARG A 8 0.77 -10.60 -48.86
N ALA A 9 1.58 -9.58 -48.61
CA ALA A 9 1.39 -8.70 -47.45
C ALA A 9 0.02 -8.01 -47.44
N GLN A 10 -0.55 -7.69 -48.61
CA GLN A 10 -1.85 -7.03 -48.74
C GLN A 10 -3.05 -7.91 -48.34
N ASP A 11 -2.89 -9.24 -48.36
CA ASP A 11 -3.96 -10.19 -48.05
C ASP A 11 -4.01 -10.53 -46.55
N LEU A 12 -2.99 -10.13 -45.79
CA LEU A 12 -2.82 -10.45 -44.38
C LEU A 12 -2.74 -9.18 -43.52
N ARG A 13 -3.39 -9.21 -42.36
CA ARG A 13 -3.21 -8.23 -41.29
C ARG A 13 -2.42 -8.88 -40.15
N PRO A 14 -1.25 -8.34 -39.76
CA PRO A 14 -0.47 -8.90 -38.67
C PRO A 14 -1.17 -8.66 -37.32
N LEU A 15 -1.12 -9.68 -36.45
CA LEU A 15 -1.51 -9.60 -35.04
C LEU A 15 -0.30 -9.59 -34.10
N LEU A 16 0.88 -9.93 -34.62
CA LEU A 16 2.10 -10.00 -33.84
C LEU A 16 2.53 -8.62 -33.33
N PRO A 17 3.05 -8.52 -32.10
CA PRO A 17 3.59 -7.26 -31.56
C PRO A 17 4.99 -6.91 -32.12
N MET A 18 5.55 -7.74 -32.99
CA MET A 18 6.91 -7.64 -33.53
C MET A 18 6.99 -8.28 -34.93
N PRO A 19 8.07 -8.08 -35.70
CA PRO A 19 8.25 -8.68 -37.02
C PRO A 19 8.19 -10.22 -36.98
N PRO A 20 7.64 -10.88 -38.03
CA PRO A 20 7.46 -12.34 -38.03
C PRO A 20 8.74 -13.15 -37.80
N ALA A 21 9.89 -12.72 -38.34
CA ALA A 21 11.17 -13.41 -38.15
C ALA A 21 11.65 -13.39 -36.68
N GLU A 22 11.47 -12.24 -36.01
CA GLU A 22 11.80 -12.09 -34.59
C GLU A 22 10.84 -12.90 -33.71
N ALA A 23 9.53 -12.81 -34.00
CA ALA A 23 8.52 -13.63 -33.34
C ALA A 23 8.81 -15.13 -33.51
N PHE A 24 9.22 -15.56 -34.70
CA PHE A 24 9.58 -16.96 -34.97
C PHE A 24 10.78 -17.40 -34.15
N ALA A 25 11.85 -16.60 -34.08
CA ALA A 25 13.01 -16.93 -33.27
C ALA A 25 12.66 -17.08 -31.78
N ALA A 26 11.87 -16.15 -31.24
CA ALA A 26 11.39 -16.21 -29.85
C ALA A 26 10.47 -17.42 -29.61
N LEU A 27 9.60 -17.73 -30.56
CA LEU A 27 8.70 -18.87 -30.52
C LEU A 27 9.45 -20.20 -30.58
N GLN A 28 10.43 -20.34 -31.48
CA GLN A 28 11.28 -21.53 -31.59
C GLN A 28 12.04 -21.78 -30.28
N ALA A 29 12.59 -20.72 -29.68
CA ALA A 29 13.30 -20.83 -28.40
C ALA A 29 12.36 -21.24 -27.26
N ALA A 30 11.13 -20.72 -27.22
CA ALA A 30 10.19 -20.99 -26.14
C ALA A 30 9.46 -22.32 -26.29
N ALA A 31 8.89 -22.60 -27.48
CA ALA A 31 8.24 -23.86 -27.79
C ALA A 31 9.24 -25.03 -27.79
N GLY A 32 10.48 -24.79 -28.21
CA GLY A 32 11.56 -25.79 -28.20
C GLY A 32 11.94 -26.27 -26.80
N ARG A 33 11.74 -25.45 -25.75
CA ARG A 33 11.90 -25.89 -24.34
C ARG A 33 10.85 -26.90 -23.91
N ILE A 34 9.65 -26.86 -24.51
CA ILE A 34 8.58 -27.82 -24.25
C ILE A 34 8.91 -29.12 -24.98
N SER A 35 9.02 -29.07 -26.32
CA SER A 35 9.59 -30.14 -27.12
C SER A 35 9.87 -29.68 -28.56
N PRO A 36 10.72 -30.40 -29.32
CA PRO A 36 10.94 -30.12 -30.74
C PRO A 36 9.66 -30.17 -31.58
N ALA A 37 8.65 -30.95 -31.18
CA ALA A 37 7.37 -31.03 -31.89
C ALA A 37 6.55 -29.73 -31.78
N HIS A 38 6.63 -29.04 -30.63
CA HIS A 38 5.94 -27.76 -30.44
C HIS A 38 6.54 -26.66 -31.31
N ALA A 39 7.86 -26.62 -31.43
CA ALA A 39 8.55 -25.70 -32.34
C ALA A 39 8.21 -26.02 -33.81
N ALA A 40 8.19 -27.30 -34.18
CA ALA A 40 7.89 -27.74 -35.54
C ALA A 40 6.46 -27.41 -36.01
N LEU A 41 5.54 -27.06 -35.10
CA LEU A 41 4.19 -26.63 -35.45
C LEU A 41 4.18 -25.36 -36.30
N PHE A 42 5.18 -24.48 -36.17
CA PHE A 42 5.18 -23.17 -36.81
C PHE A 42 6.10 -23.15 -38.03
N ALA A 43 5.56 -22.76 -39.19
CA ALA A 43 6.37 -22.52 -40.38
C ALA A 43 7.25 -21.29 -40.18
N MET A 44 8.47 -21.34 -40.70
CA MET A 44 9.41 -20.21 -40.68
C MET A 44 8.99 -19.17 -41.73
N PRO A 45 8.79 -17.91 -41.32
CA PRO A 45 8.51 -16.80 -42.24
C PRO A 45 9.82 -16.24 -42.84
N VAL A 46 9.83 -16.05 -44.15
CA VAL A 46 10.90 -15.37 -44.89
C VAL A 46 10.26 -14.24 -45.70
N GLN A 47 10.72 -13.01 -45.51
CA GLN A 47 10.23 -11.86 -46.27
C GLN A 47 10.96 -11.80 -47.62
N GLU A 48 10.19 -11.84 -48.72
CA GLU A 48 10.69 -11.79 -50.10
C GLU A 48 9.73 -10.96 -50.96
N ASP A 49 10.22 -9.90 -51.61
CA ASP A 49 9.46 -9.11 -52.60
C ASP A 49 8.05 -8.64 -52.16
N GLY A 50 7.91 -8.23 -50.89
CA GLY A 50 6.62 -7.78 -50.33
C GLY A 50 5.63 -8.92 -50.04
N ALA A 51 6.09 -10.17 -50.07
CA ALA A 51 5.36 -11.35 -49.63
C ALA A 51 6.11 -12.06 -48.48
N VAL A 52 5.35 -12.83 -47.70
CA VAL A 52 5.92 -13.75 -46.71
C VAL A 52 5.91 -15.15 -47.31
N THR A 53 7.09 -15.67 -47.62
CA THR A 53 7.30 -17.09 -47.96
C THR A 53 7.38 -17.89 -46.66
N TRP A 54 6.56 -18.93 -46.54
CA TRP A 54 6.52 -19.82 -45.39
C TRP A 54 7.15 -21.15 -45.75
N GLY A 55 8.03 -21.65 -44.88
CA GLY A 55 8.68 -22.94 -45.10
C GLY A 55 8.89 -23.75 -43.83
N ALA A 56 9.17 -25.03 -43.99
CA ALA A 56 9.40 -25.95 -42.87
C ALA A 56 10.46 -27.01 -43.22
N PRO A 57 11.15 -27.58 -42.22
CA PRO A 57 12.00 -28.74 -42.43
C PRO A 57 11.12 -29.98 -42.69
N GLY A 58 11.48 -30.78 -43.70
CA GLY A 58 10.80 -32.02 -44.02
C GLY A 58 11.01 -32.46 -45.46
N SER A 59 10.52 -33.66 -45.78
CA SER A 59 10.67 -34.28 -47.11
C SER A 59 9.35 -34.39 -47.88
N ARG A 60 8.22 -34.58 -47.18
CA ARG A 60 6.89 -34.71 -47.77
C ARG A 60 5.96 -33.65 -47.23
N MET A 61 5.14 -33.06 -48.10
CA MET A 61 4.11 -32.10 -47.75
C MET A 61 2.79 -32.49 -48.40
N ALA A 62 1.70 -32.37 -47.64
CA ALA A 62 0.33 -32.33 -48.16
C ALA A 62 -0.40 -31.11 -47.58
N ARG A 63 -1.27 -30.48 -48.37
CA ARG A 63 -2.15 -29.42 -47.87
C ARG A 63 -3.29 -30.05 -47.07
N TYR A 64 -3.80 -29.34 -46.07
CA TYR A 64 -4.94 -29.82 -45.29
C TYR A 64 -6.13 -30.22 -46.18
N ALA A 65 -6.41 -29.47 -47.24
CA ALA A 65 -7.51 -29.74 -48.17
C ALA A 65 -7.34 -31.04 -48.98
N ASP A 66 -6.11 -31.50 -49.18
CA ASP A 66 -5.78 -32.69 -49.98
C ASP A 66 -5.78 -33.99 -49.15
N LEU A 67 -5.89 -33.86 -47.82
CA LEU A 67 -5.91 -35.00 -46.91
C LEU A 67 -7.31 -35.64 -46.85
N ASP A 68 -7.33 -36.97 -46.74
CA ASP A 68 -8.56 -37.71 -46.43
C ASP A 68 -9.12 -37.32 -45.05
N ALA A 69 -10.37 -37.70 -44.77
CA ALA A 69 -11.04 -37.32 -43.51
C ALA A 69 -10.32 -37.84 -42.26
N GLY A 70 -9.76 -39.06 -42.30
CA GLY A 70 -9.04 -39.65 -41.19
C GLY A 70 -7.73 -38.92 -40.92
N SER A 71 -6.95 -38.66 -41.97
CA SER A 71 -5.71 -37.89 -41.90
C SER A 71 -5.94 -36.46 -41.41
N ARG A 72 -7.02 -35.80 -41.86
CA ARG A 72 -7.39 -34.47 -41.35
C ARG A 72 -7.71 -34.50 -39.87
N ALA A 73 -8.50 -35.48 -39.41
CA ALA A 73 -8.87 -35.61 -38.01
C ALA A 73 -7.65 -35.87 -37.11
N ALA A 74 -6.73 -36.74 -37.56
CA ALA A 74 -5.46 -36.99 -36.86
C ALA A 74 -4.60 -35.73 -36.79
N LEU A 75 -4.47 -35.00 -37.90
CA LEU A 75 -3.70 -33.76 -37.97
C LEU A 75 -4.26 -32.68 -37.03
N THR A 76 -5.58 -32.47 -37.02
CA THR A 76 -6.22 -31.48 -36.15
C THR A 76 -6.17 -31.88 -34.68
N THR A 77 -6.27 -33.18 -34.37
CA THR A 77 -6.12 -33.69 -33.00
C THR A 77 -4.71 -33.41 -32.47
N GLU A 78 -3.67 -33.69 -33.27
CA GLU A 78 -2.29 -33.44 -32.87
C GLU A 78 -1.98 -31.93 -32.78
N ALA A 79 -2.48 -31.13 -33.74
CA ALA A 79 -2.34 -29.68 -33.68
C ALA A 79 -3.01 -29.10 -32.42
N GLY A 80 -4.23 -29.58 -32.12
CA GLY A 80 -4.98 -29.24 -30.93
C GLY A 80 -4.22 -29.51 -29.65
N ARG A 81 -3.68 -30.73 -29.50
CA ARG A 81 -2.86 -31.14 -28.35
C ARG A 81 -1.64 -30.22 -28.15
N ILE A 82 -0.90 -29.94 -29.23
CA ILE A 82 0.28 -29.06 -29.18
C ILE A 82 -0.11 -27.62 -28.80
N LEU A 83 -1.23 -27.12 -29.33
CA LEU A 83 -1.75 -25.80 -28.99
C LEU A 83 -2.19 -25.72 -27.53
N SER A 84 -2.88 -26.74 -27.01
CA SER A 84 -3.23 -26.81 -25.58
C SER A 84 -2.01 -26.75 -24.67
N ASP A 85 -0.95 -27.49 -25.02
CA ASP A 85 0.31 -27.51 -24.27
C ASP A 85 0.99 -26.13 -24.28
N LEU A 86 1.05 -25.47 -25.45
CA LEU A 86 1.57 -24.12 -25.60
C LEU A 86 0.75 -23.07 -24.84
N ARG A 87 -0.59 -23.18 -24.86
CA ARG A 87 -1.48 -22.31 -24.10
C ARG A 87 -1.17 -22.38 -22.61
N ARG A 88 -1.09 -23.60 -22.07
CA ARG A 88 -0.81 -23.84 -20.65
C ARG A 88 0.57 -23.31 -20.25
N GLU A 89 1.57 -23.43 -21.12
CA GLU A 89 2.89 -22.82 -20.88
C GLU A 89 2.83 -21.30 -20.91
N ALA A 90 2.15 -20.73 -21.90
CA ALA A 90 1.94 -19.28 -21.97
C ALA A 90 1.22 -18.77 -20.69
N GLU A 91 0.24 -19.51 -20.15
CA GLU A 91 -0.48 -19.16 -18.92
C GLU A 91 0.45 -19.19 -17.71
N ARG A 92 1.36 -20.17 -17.65
CA ARG A 92 2.42 -20.25 -16.62
C ARG A 92 3.41 -19.09 -16.70
N GLU A 93 3.88 -18.74 -17.90
CA GLU A 93 4.75 -17.57 -18.12
C GLU A 93 4.03 -16.29 -17.68
N ALA A 94 2.77 -16.14 -18.10
CA ALA A 94 1.90 -15.01 -17.76
C ALA A 94 1.73 -14.85 -16.24
N ALA A 95 1.49 -15.94 -15.50
CA ALA A 95 1.37 -15.93 -14.05
C ALA A 95 2.70 -15.58 -13.34
N SER A 96 3.83 -15.88 -13.98
CA SER A 96 5.19 -15.68 -13.42
C SER A 96 5.80 -14.31 -13.72
N GLY A 97 5.04 -13.39 -14.35
CA GLY A 97 5.51 -12.04 -14.67
C GLY A 97 5.76 -11.80 -16.17
N GLY A 98 5.44 -12.77 -17.02
CA GLY A 98 5.52 -12.66 -18.48
C GLY A 98 6.55 -13.61 -19.09
N GLY A 99 6.60 -13.59 -20.42
CA GLY A 99 7.50 -14.41 -21.22
C GLY A 99 7.16 -14.33 -22.71
N PRO A 100 8.00 -14.89 -23.58
CA PRO A 100 7.78 -14.86 -25.03
C PRO A 100 6.46 -15.51 -25.43
N LEU A 101 6.12 -16.69 -24.89
CA LEU A 101 4.87 -17.37 -25.21
C LEU A 101 3.67 -16.60 -24.65
N ALA A 102 3.74 -16.11 -23.41
CA ALA A 102 2.67 -15.27 -22.85
C ALA A 102 2.38 -14.02 -23.71
N THR A 103 3.42 -13.45 -24.32
CA THR A 103 3.33 -12.25 -25.17
C THR A 103 2.76 -12.58 -26.55
N LEU A 104 3.21 -13.69 -27.15
CA LEU A 104 2.89 -14.06 -28.53
C LEU A 104 1.60 -14.88 -28.64
N TRP A 105 1.18 -15.57 -27.59
CA TRP A 105 0.05 -16.52 -27.59
C TRP A 105 -1.23 -15.97 -28.25
N PRO A 106 -1.72 -14.75 -27.93
CA PRO A 106 -2.95 -14.21 -28.53
C PRO A 106 -2.90 -14.07 -30.06
N ALA A 107 -1.70 -14.00 -30.64
CA ALA A 107 -1.51 -13.88 -32.08
C ALA A 107 -1.19 -15.24 -32.72
N ILE A 108 -0.30 -16.05 -32.15
CA ILE A 108 0.17 -17.31 -32.77
C ILE A 108 -0.92 -18.40 -32.79
N ALA A 109 -1.95 -18.29 -31.94
CA ALA A 109 -3.13 -19.15 -31.95
C ALA A 109 -4.12 -18.80 -33.07
N GLU A 110 -3.81 -17.81 -33.92
CA GLU A 110 -4.64 -17.38 -35.05
C GLU A 110 -3.98 -17.73 -36.38
N ILE A 111 -4.82 -18.16 -37.32
CA ILE A 111 -4.48 -18.35 -38.73
C ILE A 111 -5.59 -17.74 -39.62
N PRO A 112 -5.26 -17.25 -40.82
CA PRO A 112 -6.24 -16.68 -41.75
C PRO A 112 -7.26 -17.70 -42.27
N SER A 113 -6.81 -18.93 -42.62
CA SER A 113 -7.66 -20.01 -43.13
C SER A 113 -6.99 -21.37 -42.96
N PHE A 114 -7.76 -22.46 -43.13
CA PHE A 114 -7.23 -23.83 -43.14
C PHE A 114 -6.38 -24.16 -44.38
N ASP A 115 -6.41 -23.33 -45.42
CA ASP A 115 -5.53 -23.50 -46.59
C ASP A 115 -4.06 -23.28 -46.25
N LEU A 116 -3.80 -22.68 -45.08
CA LEU A 116 -2.47 -22.43 -44.54
C LEU A 116 -2.03 -23.51 -43.53
N VAL A 117 -2.79 -24.60 -43.41
CA VAL A 117 -2.42 -25.76 -42.60
C VAL A 117 -1.88 -26.86 -43.52
N PHE A 118 -0.72 -27.39 -43.15
CA PHE A 118 -0.01 -28.42 -43.91
C PHE A 118 0.31 -29.62 -43.02
N ALA A 119 0.36 -30.79 -43.63
CA ALA A 119 1.01 -31.97 -43.05
C ALA A 119 2.42 -32.08 -43.63
N VAL A 120 3.45 -31.90 -42.81
CA VAL A 120 4.85 -32.09 -43.19
C VAL A 120 5.38 -33.33 -42.50
N ASP A 121 5.76 -34.35 -43.28
CA ASP A 121 6.14 -35.68 -42.80
C ASP A 121 5.12 -36.27 -41.78
N GLY A 122 3.83 -35.99 -42.00
CA GLY A 122 2.72 -36.46 -41.16
C GLY A 122 2.44 -35.61 -39.92
N ARG A 123 3.14 -34.48 -39.73
CA ARG A 123 2.97 -33.57 -38.58
C ARG A 123 2.28 -32.27 -38.98
N PRO A 124 1.48 -31.65 -38.11
CA PRO A 124 0.86 -30.36 -38.40
C PRO A 124 1.91 -29.25 -38.48
N VAL A 125 1.82 -28.44 -39.52
CA VAL A 125 2.58 -27.20 -39.68
C VAL A 125 1.64 -26.08 -40.09
N LEU A 126 1.67 -25.00 -39.33
CA LEU A 126 0.87 -23.79 -39.53
C LEU A 126 1.72 -22.78 -40.31
N ALA A 127 1.26 -22.37 -41.48
CA ALA A 127 1.72 -21.17 -42.16
C ALA A 127 0.77 -19.99 -41.84
N GLY A 128 1.24 -18.76 -42.01
CA GLY A 128 0.40 -17.57 -41.77
C GLY A 128 -0.01 -17.37 -40.31
N TRP A 129 0.60 -18.07 -39.36
CA TRP A 129 0.35 -17.85 -37.93
C TRP A 129 0.65 -16.40 -37.56
N GLY A 130 -0.04 -15.89 -36.54
CA GLY A 130 0.14 -14.48 -36.13
C GLY A 130 -0.52 -13.48 -37.08
N HIS A 131 -1.34 -13.94 -38.03
CA HIS A 131 -2.05 -13.08 -38.98
C HIS A 131 -3.52 -13.47 -39.07
N VAL A 132 -4.32 -12.51 -39.54
CA VAL A 132 -5.70 -12.73 -39.98
C VAL A 132 -5.84 -12.24 -41.42
N GLY A 133 -6.91 -12.64 -42.11
CA GLY A 133 -7.19 -12.09 -43.45
C GLY A 133 -7.39 -10.57 -43.39
N ALA A 134 -6.95 -9.84 -44.41
CA ALA A 134 -7.04 -8.38 -44.45
C ALA A 134 -8.47 -7.85 -44.26
N ALA A 135 -9.47 -8.58 -44.76
CA ALA A 135 -10.89 -8.26 -44.63
C ALA A 135 -11.53 -8.74 -43.31
N ALA A 136 -10.81 -9.45 -42.45
CA ALA A 136 -11.39 -10.01 -41.23
C ALA A 136 -11.66 -8.90 -40.19
N PRO A 137 -12.83 -8.91 -39.51
CA PRO A 137 -13.14 -7.93 -38.48
C PRO A 137 -12.28 -8.09 -37.22
N GLY A 138 -11.66 -9.25 -37.02
CA GLY A 138 -10.80 -9.55 -35.86
C GLY A 138 -10.20 -10.95 -35.93
N PRO A 139 -9.63 -11.43 -34.80
CA PRO A 139 -9.26 -12.84 -34.61
C PRO A 139 -10.43 -13.77 -34.92
N LEU A 140 -10.17 -14.89 -35.59
CA LEU A 140 -11.21 -15.81 -36.06
C LEU A 140 -11.41 -17.00 -35.11
N GLY A 141 -10.42 -17.32 -34.27
CA GLY A 141 -10.50 -18.45 -33.34
C GLY A 141 -10.57 -19.81 -34.05
N LEU A 142 -10.07 -19.90 -35.30
CA LEU A 142 -10.17 -21.13 -36.10
C LEU A 142 -9.47 -22.33 -35.44
N LEU A 143 -8.38 -22.08 -34.72
CA LEU A 143 -7.63 -23.11 -34.01
C LEU A 143 -8.19 -23.40 -32.61
N ALA A 144 -8.90 -22.44 -32.00
CA ALA A 144 -9.46 -22.60 -30.66
C ALA A 144 -10.48 -23.75 -30.57
N ARG A 145 -11.13 -24.12 -31.68
CA ARG A 145 -12.04 -25.28 -31.74
C ARG A 145 -11.35 -26.64 -31.63
N PHE A 146 -10.04 -26.68 -31.85
CA PHE A 146 -9.23 -27.90 -31.76
C PHE A 146 -8.41 -27.96 -30.48
N ASP A 147 -8.31 -26.85 -29.75
CA ASP A 147 -7.86 -26.83 -28.37
C ASP A 147 -8.89 -27.58 -27.47
N ASP A 148 -8.54 -27.78 -26.21
CA ASP A 148 -9.40 -28.40 -25.17
C ASP A 148 -10.64 -27.54 -24.79
N GLY A 149 -11.00 -26.57 -25.64
CA GLY A 149 -12.12 -25.65 -25.45
C GLY A 149 -11.89 -24.59 -24.37
N ILE A 150 -10.72 -24.57 -23.73
CA ILE A 150 -10.40 -23.60 -22.69
C ILE A 150 -9.88 -22.32 -23.33
N HIS A 151 -10.61 -21.23 -23.15
CA HIS A 151 -10.15 -19.92 -23.59
C HIS A 151 -8.91 -19.48 -22.80
N TRP A 152 -7.95 -18.90 -23.53
CA TRP A 152 -6.79 -18.24 -22.95
C TRP A 152 -7.21 -17.22 -21.87
N GLN A 153 -6.70 -17.42 -20.66
CA GLN A 153 -6.88 -16.45 -19.58
C GLN A 153 -5.74 -15.45 -19.60
N LYS A 154 -5.99 -14.26 -20.17
CA LYS A 154 -5.03 -13.16 -20.06
C LYS A 154 -4.78 -12.89 -18.57
N PRO A 155 -3.53 -12.89 -18.09
CA PRO A 155 -3.25 -12.69 -16.67
C PRO A 155 -3.86 -11.34 -16.25
N PRO A 156 -4.51 -11.27 -15.08
CA PRO A 156 -4.97 -10.00 -14.57
C PRO A 156 -3.76 -9.08 -14.47
N ARG A 157 -3.80 -7.96 -15.20
CA ARG A 157 -2.80 -6.91 -15.04
C ARG A 157 -2.88 -6.46 -13.60
N ARG A 158 -1.97 -6.92 -12.74
CA ARG A 158 -1.87 -6.42 -11.36
C ARG A 158 -1.74 -4.90 -11.48
N PRO A 159 -2.73 -4.12 -11.02
CA PRO A 159 -2.77 -2.70 -11.30
C PRO A 159 -1.85 -1.99 -10.32
N TRP A 160 -0.53 -2.25 -10.43
CA TRP A 160 0.50 -1.60 -9.64
C TRP A 160 0.36 -0.08 -9.73
N GLY A 161 -0.04 0.45 -10.89
CA GLY A 161 -0.38 1.86 -11.04
C GLY A 161 -1.51 2.33 -10.13
N VAL A 162 -2.56 1.53 -9.94
CA VAL A 162 -3.66 1.86 -9.00
C VAL A 162 -3.16 1.81 -7.56
N TRP A 163 -2.36 0.81 -7.19
CA TRP A 163 -1.78 0.75 -5.84
C TRP A 163 -0.84 1.91 -5.55
N ILE A 164 0.04 2.25 -6.51
CA ILE A 164 0.94 3.42 -6.39
C ILE A 164 0.11 4.70 -6.32
N ALA A 165 -0.87 4.89 -7.18
CA ALA A 165 -1.76 6.05 -7.14
C ALA A 165 -2.52 6.16 -5.81
N THR A 166 -2.99 5.02 -5.27
CA THR A 166 -3.68 4.97 -3.98
C THR A 166 -2.74 5.33 -2.83
N LEU A 167 -1.52 4.79 -2.83
CA LEU A 167 -0.50 5.12 -1.82
C LEU A 167 -0.08 6.59 -1.90
N VAL A 168 0.09 7.13 -3.11
CA VAL A 168 0.39 8.56 -3.32
C VAL A 168 -0.77 9.44 -2.85
N ALA A 169 -2.01 9.07 -3.15
CA ALA A 169 -3.20 9.79 -2.68
C ALA A 169 -3.32 9.77 -1.16
N LEU A 170 -3.07 8.63 -0.51
CA LEU A 170 -3.04 8.51 0.95
C LEU A 170 -1.93 9.34 1.57
N ALA A 171 -0.73 9.35 0.97
CA ALA A 171 0.39 10.17 1.43
C ALA A 171 0.07 11.67 1.32
N LEU A 172 -0.55 12.10 0.21
CA LEU A 172 -1.01 13.48 0.03
C LEU A 172 -2.08 13.86 1.04
N LEU A 173 -3.06 12.99 1.30
CA LEU A 173 -4.09 13.21 2.31
C LEU A 173 -3.49 13.34 3.72
N ALA A 174 -2.54 12.48 4.07
CA ALA A 174 -1.84 12.55 5.35
C ALA A 174 -1.03 13.85 5.49
N LEU A 175 -0.35 14.27 4.43
CA LEU A 175 0.37 15.54 4.38
C LEU A 175 -0.59 16.73 4.56
N LEU A 176 -1.72 16.72 3.85
CA LEU A 176 -2.74 17.76 3.93
C LEU A 176 -3.36 17.82 5.34
N ALA A 177 -3.67 16.67 5.93
CA ALA A 177 -4.16 16.57 7.30
C ALA A 177 -3.13 17.07 8.31
N GLY A 178 -1.84 16.80 8.11
CA GLY A 178 -0.77 17.33 8.94
C GLY A 178 -0.59 18.85 8.84
N LEU A 179 -0.78 19.42 7.64
CA LEU A 179 -0.68 20.87 7.40
C LEU A 179 -1.91 21.64 7.90
N ILE A 180 -3.11 21.11 7.67
CA ILE A 180 -4.39 21.78 8.01
C ILE A 180 -4.83 21.45 9.44
N GLY A 181 -4.44 20.29 9.96
CA GLY A 181 -4.80 19.81 11.30
C GLY A 181 -4.54 20.82 12.42
N PRO A 182 -3.35 21.45 12.51
CA PRO A 182 -3.09 22.46 13.53
C PRO A 182 -4.00 23.69 13.44
N LEU A 183 -4.32 24.14 12.22
CA LEU A 183 -5.20 25.30 11.99
C LEU A 183 -6.64 24.99 12.38
N VAL A 184 -7.14 23.82 11.99
CA VAL A 184 -8.51 23.38 12.33
C VAL A 184 -8.60 23.06 13.82
N ALA A 185 -7.60 22.39 14.39
CA ALA A 185 -7.52 22.13 15.82
C ALA A 185 -7.51 23.43 16.62
N TRP A 186 -6.72 24.42 16.21
CA TRP A 186 -6.73 25.72 16.87
C TRP A 186 -8.07 26.43 16.73
N ARG A 187 -8.75 26.35 15.58
CA ARG A 187 -10.05 27.00 15.35
C ARG A 187 -11.20 26.37 16.15
N PHE A 188 -11.20 25.04 16.32
CA PHE A 188 -12.32 24.30 16.91
C PHE A 188 -12.06 23.81 18.35
N PHE A 189 -10.80 23.58 18.73
CA PHE A 189 -10.41 23.08 20.05
C PHE A 189 -9.79 24.15 20.96
N THR A 190 -9.63 25.39 20.49
CA THR A 190 -9.63 26.51 21.44
C THR A 190 -11.05 26.65 21.95
N THR A 191 -11.38 25.89 23.01
CA THR A 191 -12.53 26.24 23.84
C THR A 191 -12.37 27.71 24.16
N PRO A 192 -13.36 28.58 23.88
CA PRO A 192 -13.32 29.94 24.37
C PRO A 192 -13.07 29.77 25.84
N GLN A 193 -11.90 30.20 26.32
CA GLN A 193 -11.67 30.28 27.75
C GLN A 193 -12.86 31.10 28.20
N ALA A 194 -13.75 30.46 28.95
CA ALA A 194 -14.81 31.16 29.61
C ALA A 194 -14.04 32.16 30.45
N ALA A 195 -13.91 33.38 29.93
CA ALA A 195 -13.44 34.50 30.68
C ALA A 195 -14.46 34.52 31.81
N CYS A 196 -14.07 33.99 32.98
CA CYS A 196 -14.81 34.17 34.21
C CYS A 196 -14.76 35.66 34.43
N VAL A 197 -15.69 36.38 33.80
CA VAL A 197 -15.95 37.78 34.06
C VAL A 197 -16.45 37.74 35.49
N ALA A 198 -15.55 38.03 36.42
CA ALA A 198 -15.90 38.23 37.80
C ALA A 198 -17.07 39.20 37.82
N ALA A 199 -18.17 38.82 38.45
CA ALA A 199 -19.33 39.68 38.55
C ALA A 199 -18.87 41.00 39.17
N GLN A 200 -19.36 42.15 38.68
CA GLN A 200 -18.92 43.46 39.20
C GLN A 200 -19.05 43.56 40.73
N GLY A 201 -20.03 42.86 41.32
CA GLY A 201 -20.18 42.75 42.77
C GLY A 201 -19.02 42.04 43.49
N ASP A 202 -18.38 41.05 42.87
CA ASP A 202 -17.24 40.33 43.45
C ASP A 202 -15.98 41.20 43.48
N LEU A 203 -15.79 42.06 42.47
CA LEU A 203 -14.70 43.02 42.43
C LEU A 203 -14.87 44.11 43.50
N GLU A 204 -16.11 44.58 43.71
CA GLU A 204 -16.42 45.53 44.78
C GLU A 204 -16.23 44.92 46.17
N ALA A 205 -16.63 43.65 46.36
CA ALA A 205 -16.41 42.93 47.61
C ALA A 205 -14.92 42.76 47.91
N LEU A 206 -14.12 42.42 46.89
CA LEU A 206 -12.67 42.31 47.01
C LEU A 206 -12.04 43.67 47.36
N ALA A 207 -12.49 44.75 46.72
CA ALA A 207 -12.00 46.10 46.99
C ALA A 207 -12.25 46.52 48.45
N ARG A 208 -13.45 46.24 49.00
CA ARG A 208 -13.76 46.52 50.41
C ARG A 208 -12.91 45.72 51.39
N LEU A 209 -12.65 44.45 51.08
CA LEU A 209 -11.75 43.60 51.88
C LEU A 209 -10.33 44.16 51.90
N VAL A 210 -9.81 44.60 50.75
CA VAL A 210 -8.48 45.20 50.64
C VAL A 210 -8.39 46.54 51.40
N GLU A 211 -9.43 47.36 51.37
CA GLU A 211 -9.50 48.59 52.16
C GLU A 211 -9.54 48.32 53.66
N ALA A 212 -10.29 47.31 54.10
CA ALA A 212 -10.35 46.91 55.50
C ALA A 212 -8.98 46.41 56.01
N GLU A 213 -8.26 45.60 55.23
CA GLU A 213 -6.91 45.15 55.60
C GLU A 213 -5.91 46.32 55.71
N ARG A 214 -6.01 47.32 54.82
CA ARG A 214 -5.16 48.52 54.90
C ARG A 214 -5.44 49.30 56.18
N GLY A 215 -6.71 49.50 56.52
CA GLY A 215 -7.10 50.15 57.77
C GLY A 215 -6.59 49.42 59.02
N GLU A 216 -6.61 48.09 59.02
CA GLU A 216 -6.06 47.31 60.14
C GLU A 216 -4.55 47.49 60.28
N ARG A 217 -3.80 47.52 59.17
CA ARG A 217 -2.35 47.76 59.21
C ARG A 217 -2.02 49.15 59.75
N ASP A 218 -2.76 50.18 59.33
CA ASP A 218 -2.57 51.55 59.80
C ASP A 218 -2.80 51.67 61.32
N LEU A 219 -3.87 51.05 61.83
CA LEU A 219 -4.18 51.02 63.27
C LEU A 219 -3.10 50.29 64.09
N ARG A 220 -2.55 49.18 63.58
CA ARG A 220 -1.45 48.48 64.24
C ARG A 220 -0.18 49.33 64.30
N THR A 221 0.11 50.10 63.24
CA THR A 221 1.23 51.04 63.23
C THR A 221 1.02 52.18 64.23
N GLU A 222 -0.20 52.69 64.36
CA GLU A 222 -0.52 53.75 65.32
C GLU A 222 -0.41 53.26 66.78
N LEU A 223 -0.87 52.04 67.07
CA LEU A 223 -0.69 51.39 68.38
C LEU A 223 0.79 51.27 68.76
N ALA A 224 1.63 50.75 67.86
CA ALA A 224 3.07 50.63 68.10
C ALA A 224 3.72 51.99 68.40
N ARG A 225 3.30 53.04 67.69
CA ARG A 225 3.77 54.41 67.92
C ARG A 225 3.36 54.94 69.30
N LEU A 226 2.12 54.69 69.73
CA LEU A 226 1.63 55.10 71.04
C LEU A 226 2.34 54.36 72.19
N GLU A 227 2.61 53.08 72.03
CA GLU A 227 3.39 52.28 72.99
C GLU A 227 4.81 52.81 73.14
N GLU A 228 5.47 53.18 72.03
CA GLU A 228 6.79 53.80 72.06
C GLU A 228 6.76 55.14 72.82
N GLU A 229 5.74 55.97 72.57
CA GLU A 229 5.59 57.26 73.25
C GLU A 229 5.34 57.09 74.76
N LEU A 230 4.51 56.12 75.17
CA LEU A 230 4.31 55.77 76.57
C LEU A 230 5.60 55.25 77.22
N GLY A 231 6.35 54.40 76.54
CA GLY A 231 7.65 53.92 76.99
C GLY A 231 8.63 55.08 77.22
N ARG A 232 8.70 56.01 76.26
CA ARG A 232 9.55 57.22 76.35
C ARG A 232 9.14 58.11 77.53
N ARG A 233 7.84 58.33 77.75
CA ARG A 233 7.33 59.10 78.89
C ARG A 233 7.61 58.42 80.24
N ARG A 234 7.51 57.08 80.32
CA ARG A 234 7.87 56.32 81.54
C ARG A 234 9.35 56.43 81.88
N LEU A 235 10.24 56.42 80.88
CA LEU A 235 11.67 56.60 81.10
C LEU A 235 12.02 58.04 81.53
N ALA A 236 11.24 59.04 81.11
CA ALA A 236 11.43 60.43 81.50
C ALA A 236 11.00 60.74 82.95
N CYS A 237 10.09 59.94 83.53
CA CYS A 237 9.67 60.06 84.92
C CYS A 237 10.21 58.88 85.75
N PRO A 238 11.36 59.00 86.43
CA PRO A 238 11.85 57.94 87.30
C PRO A 238 10.86 57.70 88.44
N LEU A 239 10.18 56.55 88.41
CA LEU A 239 9.36 56.07 89.51
C LEU A 239 10.26 55.86 90.75
N PRO A 240 9.84 56.30 91.94
CA PRO A 240 10.54 55.96 93.18
C PRO A 240 10.67 54.45 93.30
N ARG A 241 11.90 53.96 93.51
CA ARG A 241 12.17 52.54 93.69
C ARG A 241 11.36 52.07 94.91
N ALA A 242 10.46 51.11 94.70
CA ALA A 242 9.76 50.47 95.80
C ALA A 242 10.81 49.83 96.75
N PRO A 243 10.68 49.96 98.08
CA PRO A 243 11.60 49.35 99.03
C PRO A 243 11.68 47.85 98.78
N GLU A 244 12.90 47.29 98.84
CA GLU A 244 13.14 45.87 98.63
C GLU A 244 12.28 45.03 99.59
N PRO A 245 11.46 44.10 99.07
CA PRO A 245 10.74 43.15 99.91
C PRO A 245 11.76 42.30 100.70
N PRO A 246 11.50 41.97 101.97
CA PRO A 246 12.35 41.08 102.74
C PRO A 246 12.48 39.72 102.03
N PRO A 247 13.64 39.03 102.18
CA PRO A 247 13.90 37.78 101.48
C PRO A 247 12.81 36.74 101.78
N PRO A 248 12.26 36.07 100.74
CA PRO A 248 11.24 35.06 100.95
C PRO A 248 11.79 33.89 101.78
N PRO A 249 10.99 33.31 102.70
CA PRO A 249 11.38 32.15 103.48
C PRO A 249 11.68 30.95 102.56
N ARG A 250 12.72 30.18 102.91
CA ARG A 250 13.13 28.97 102.18
C ARG A 250 11.94 27.99 102.10
N PRO A 251 11.59 27.48 100.91
CA PRO A 251 10.58 26.42 100.78
C PRO A 251 10.99 25.18 101.60
N PRO A 252 10.04 24.52 102.28
CA PRO A 252 10.32 23.29 103.02
C PRO A 252 10.76 22.16 102.07
N GLU A 253 11.77 21.42 102.53
CA GLU A 253 12.36 20.26 101.87
C GLU A 253 11.29 19.19 101.61
N PRO A 254 11.11 18.69 100.36
CA PRO A 254 10.10 17.69 100.05
C PRO A 254 10.35 16.40 100.83
N ALA A 255 9.32 15.92 101.54
CA ALA A 255 9.35 14.66 102.24
C ALA A 255 9.62 13.49 101.27
N PRO A 256 10.46 12.52 101.64
CA PRO A 256 10.81 11.40 100.78
C PRO A 256 9.58 10.56 100.41
N GLU A 257 9.46 10.29 99.11
CA GLU A 257 8.41 9.46 98.52
C GLU A 257 8.46 8.04 99.12
N PRO A 258 7.35 7.51 99.65
CA PRO A 258 7.32 6.17 100.21
C PRO A 258 7.51 5.12 99.11
N PRO A 259 8.26 4.03 99.38
CA PRO A 259 8.55 3.01 98.38
C PRO A 259 7.26 2.32 97.89
N PRO A 260 7.22 1.91 96.61
CA PRO A 260 6.06 1.30 95.99
C PRO A 260 5.68 0.00 96.70
N ARG A 261 4.41 -0.11 97.11
CA ARG A 261 3.83 -1.38 97.58
C ARG A 261 3.70 -2.35 96.40
N PRO A 262 4.21 -3.59 96.51
CA PRO A 262 3.96 -4.66 95.56
C PRO A 262 2.70 -5.43 95.96
N GLU A 263 1.73 -5.54 95.05
CA GLU A 263 0.72 -6.61 95.02
C GLU A 263 0.49 -6.92 93.53
N GLU A 264 1.11 -7.98 93.01
CA GLU A 264 0.73 -9.41 93.04
C GLU A 264 -0.44 -9.76 92.09
N PRO A 265 -0.33 -10.89 91.36
CA PRO A 265 -1.21 -11.25 90.25
C PRO A 265 -2.42 -12.10 90.66
N LEU A 266 -3.46 -12.03 89.79
CA LEU A 266 -4.74 -12.76 89.72
C LEU A 266 -5.94 -12.12 90.42
#